data_AF-A0A970BJE3-F1
#
_entry.id   AF-A0A970BJE3-F1
#
_cell.length_a   1.000
_cell.length_b   1.000
_cell.length_c   1.000
_cell.angle_alpha   90.00
_cell.angle_beta   90.00
_cell.angle_gamma   90.00
#
_symmetry.space_group_name_H-M   'P 1'
#
loop_
_entity.id
_entity.type
_entity.pdbx_description
1 polymer ?
#
loop_
_entity_poly.entity_id
_entity_poly.type
_entity_poly.pdbx_seq_one_letter_code
_entity_poly.pdbx_strand_id
1 'polypeptide(L)'
;MFAELYEWSFPVVIVLLIAFSSIKVIPEYERAVLFRLGRLMGVRGPGLIFIIPIVDRIVRVSLRVMVVDILPQEVITRDNVTCKANAV
;
A
#
# COMPACT_ATOMS: atom_id res chain seq x y z
N MET A 1 17.62 43.37 3.19
CA MET A 1 18.24 42.26 3.94
C MET A 1 17.21 41.36 4.64
N PHE A 2 16.38 41.85 5.57
CA PHE A 2 15.38 40.99 6.24
C PHE A 2 14.21 40.52 5.34
N ALA A 3 13.81 41.33 4.34
CA ALA A 3 12.77 40.95 3.38
C ALA A 3 13.20 39.77 2.48
N GLU A 4 14.47 39.74 2.05
CA GLU A 4 15.00 38.62 1.24
C GLU A 4 14.97 37.30 2.03
N LEU A 5 15.36 37.30 3.31
CA LEU A 5 15.30 36.11 4.16
C LEU A 5 13.87 35.54 4.32
N TYR A 6 12.85 36.41 4.34
CA TYR A 6 11.45 35.97 4.37
C TYR A 6 11.02 35.32 3.05
N GLU A 7 11.48 35.84 1.90
CA GLU A 7 11.17 35.25 0.59
C GLU A 7 11.77 33.86 0.40
N TRP A 8 12.96 33.61 0.96
CA TRP A 8 13.58 32.27 0.96
C TRP A 8 12.96 31.30 1.97
N SER A 9 12.27 31.80 3.00
CA SER A 9 11.64 30.94 4.02
C SER A 9 10.53 30.05 3.43
N PHE A 10 9.73 30.59 2.51
CA PHE A 10 8.60 29.90 1.90
C PHE A 10 9.00 28.66 1.06
N PRO A 11 9.92 28.75 0.07
CA PRO A 11 10.36 27.58 -0.69
C PRO A 11 11.13 26.56 0.17
N VAL A 12 11.90 27.01 1.17
CA VAL A 12 12.64 26.11 2.07
C VAL A 12 11.69 25.24 2.88
N VAL A 13 10.62 25.83 3.42
CA VAL A 13 9.58 25.09 4.14
C VAL A 13 8.88 24.07 3.23
N ILE A 14 8.58 24.44 1.98
CA ILE A 14 7.97 23.54 1.00
C ILE A 14 8.89 22.35 0.68
N VAL A 15 10.17 22.60 0.44
CA VAL A 15 11.13 21.54 0.14
C VAL A 15 11.29 20.58 1.32
N LEU A 16 11.33 21.11 2.55
CA LEU A 16 11.37 20.28 3.76
C LEU A 16 10.12 19.41 3.89
N LEU A 17 8.92 19.96 3.67
CA LEU A 17 7.67 19.19 3.73
C LEU A 17 7.66 18.04 2.72
N ILE A 18 8.15 18.27 1.50
CA ILE A 18 8.26 17.24 0.46
C ILE A 18 9.29 16.18 0.87
N ALA A 19 10.44 16.58 1.42
CA ALA A 19 11.49 15.67 1.87
C ALA A 19 10.99 14.75 3.01
N PHE A 20 10.28 15.30 4.00
CA PHE A 20 9.71 14.50 5.08
C PHE A 20 8.62 13.53 4.60
N SER A 21 7.77 13.97 3.66
CA SER A 21 6.73 13.10 3.10
C SER A 21 7.28 11.93 2.25
N SER A 22 8.53 12.06 1.80
CA SER A 22 9.22 11.05 1.00
C SER A 22 9.63 9.81 1.80
N ILE A 23 9.75 9.92 3.13
CA ILE A 23 10.18 8.82 4.00
C ILE A 23 8.95 8.09 4.51
N LYS A 24 8.82 6.80 4.17
CA LYS A 24 7.77 5.92 4.70
C LYS A 24 8.40 4.70 5.34
N VAL A 25 7.86 4.30 6.48
CA VAL A 25 8.27 3.08 7.20
C VAL A 25 7.20 2.02 6.98
N ILE A 26 7.62 0.81 6.63
CA ILE A 26 6.74 -0.34 6.40
C ILE A 26 7.07 -1.46 7.37
N PRO A 27 6.06 -2.04 8.04
CA PRO A 27 6.24 -3.19 8.93
C PRO A 27 6.78 -4.43 8.19
N GLU A 28 7.50 -5.31 8.90
CA GLU A 28 8.09 -6.54 8.32
C GLU A 28 7.07 -7.52 7.73
N TYR A 29 5.87 -7.56 8.29
CA TYR A 29 4.77 -8.42 7.84
C TYR A 29 3.99 -7.83 6.65
N GLU A 30 4.43 -6.70 6.11
CA GLU A 30 3.86 -6.03 4.93
C GLU A 30 4.93 -5.81 3.86
N ARG A 31 4.51 -5.78 2.60
CA ARG A 31 5.32 -5.31 1.47
C ARG A 31 4.66 -4.12 0.81
N ALA A 32 5.47 -3.18 0.35
CA ALA A 32 5.00 -2.10 -0.51
C ALA A 32 5.15 -2.48 -1.98
N VAL A 33 4.04 -2.41 -2.70
CA VAL A 33 4.04 -2.39 -4.16
C VAL A 33 4.07 -0.92 -4.60
N LEU A 34 5.13 -0.52 -5.29
CA LEU A 34 5.27 0.85 -5.80
C LEU A 34 4.75 0.95 -7.23
N PHE A 35 3.82 1.88 -7.42
CA PHE A 35 3.30 2.29 -8.72
C PHE A 35 3.77 3.71 -9.03
N ARG A 36 4.49 3.88 -10.13
CA ARG A 36 4.91 5.18 -10.64
C ARG A 36 4.12 5.51 -11.88
N LEU A 37 3.30 6.56 -11.84
CA LEU A 37 2.48 6.99 -12.98
C LEU A 37 1.65 5.84 -13.61
N GLY A 38 1.13 4.94 -12.78
CA GLY A 38 0.35 3.78 -13.22
C GLY A 38 1.17 2.57 -13.70
N ARG A 39 2.50 2.64 -13.70
CA ARG A 39 3.37 1.49 -13.99
C ARG A 39 3.90 0.86 -12.71
N LEU A 40 3.95 -0.47 -12.69
CA LEU A 40 4.59 -1.22 -11.61
C LEU A 40 6.11 -1.02 -11.68
N MET A 41 6.68 -0.38 -10.66
CA MET A 41 8.14 -0.26 -10.53
C MET A 41 8.75 -1.49 -9.85
N GLY A 42 7.95 -2.18 -9.02
CA GLY A 42 8.35 -3.38 -8.31
C GLY A 42 7.86 -3.38 -6.87
N VAL A 43 8.23 -4.45 -6.17
CA VAL A 43 7.92 -4.64 -4.76
C VAL A 43 9.13 -4.24 -3.95
N ARG A 44 8.95 -3.36 -2.97
CA ARG A 44 9.99 -3.03 -2.00
C ARG A 44 9.77 -3.78 -0.69
N GLY A 45 10.88 -4.21 -0.12
CA GLY A 45 10.92 -4.89 1.17
C GLY A 45 10.52 -3.99 2.33
N PRO A 46 10.34 -4.58 3.52
CA PRO A 46 10.00 -3.84 4.73
C PRO A 46 11.14 -2.93 5.20
N GLY A 47 10.80 -1.97 6.07
CA GLY A 47 11.73 -0.97 6.58
C GLY A 47 11.52 0.43 6.00
N LEU A 48 12.59 1.23 5.99
CA LEU A 48 12.60 2.59 5.48
C LEU A 48 12.63 2.58 3.96
N ILE A 49 11.57 3.10 3.34
CA ILE A 49 11.49 3.27 1.89
C ILE A 49 11.38 4.75 1.54
N PHE A 50 12.13 5.15 0.52
CA PHE A 50 12.04 6.46 -0.10
C PHE A 50 11.09 6.43 -1.29
N ILE A 51 10.09 7.31 -1.25
CA ILE A 51 9.12 7.51 -2.33
C ILE A 51 9.04 8.98 -2.72
N ILE A 52 8.63 9.25 -3.96
CA ILE A 52 8.35 10.60 -4.41
C ILE A 52 6.84 10.86 -4.16
N PRO A 53 6.46 11.68 -3.16
CA PRO A 53 5.09 11.74 -2.62
C PRO A 53 3.99 12.25 -3.58
N ILE A 54 4.35 12.64 -4.81
CA ILE A 54 3.43 13.14 -5.84
C ILE A 54 3.28 12.15 -7.00
N VAL A 55 4.36 11.42 -7.31
CA VAL A 55 4.45 10.58 -8.52
C VAL A 55 4.25 9.11 -8.18
N ASP A 56 4.67 8.71 -6.98
CA ASP A 56 4.66 7.32 -6.54
C ASP A 56 3.44 7.05 -5.65
N ARG A 57 2.69 6.01 -6.00
CA ARG A 57 1.64 5.43 -5.16
C ARG A 57 2.13 4.13 -4.55
N ILE A 58 2.04 4.02 -3.23
CA ILE A 58 2.33 2.78 -2.51
C ILE A 58 1.02 2.07 -2.20
N VAL A 59 0.95 0.77 -2.52
CA VAL A 59 -0.06 -0.14 -1.96
C VAL A 59 0.63 -1.09 -1.01
N ARG A 60 0.12 -1.19 0.23
CA ARG A 60 0.64 -2.13 1.24
C ARG A 60 -0.11 -3.44 1.12
N VAL A 61 0.63 -4.53 1.05
CA VAL A 61 0.08 -5.88 0.96
C VAL A 61 0.62 -6.70 2.13
N SER A 62 -0.26 -7.33 2.90
CA SER A 62 0.18 -8.19 3.99
C SER A 62 0.73 -9.50 3.44
N LEU A 63 1.82 -9.98 4.04
CA LEU A 63 2.38 -11.31 3.77
C LEU A 63 1.72 -12.41 4.61
N ARG A 64 0.76 -12.06 5.45
CA ARG A 64 0.08 -13.02 6.33
C ARG A 64 -0.91 -13.86 5.53
N VAL A 65 -1.02 -15.12 5.91
CA VAL A 65 -2.09 -15.99 5.42
C VAL A 65 -3.40 -15.48 6.02
N MET A 66 -4.37 -15.17 5.16
CA MET A 66 -5.72 -14.84 5.57
C MET A 66 -6.62 -16.04 5.24
N VAL A 67 -7.34 -16.52 6.24
CA VAL A 67 -8.42 -17.49 6.04
C VAL A 67 -9.61 -16.70 5.48
N VAL A 68 -10.17 -17.17 4.37
CA VAL A 68 -11.33 -16.53 3.73
C VAL A 68 -12.49 -17.50 3.85
N ASP A 69 -13.50 -17.10 4.62
CA ASP A 69 -14.74 -17.86 4.69
C ASP A 69 -15.53 -17.69 3.39
N ILE A 70 -15.85 -18.80 2.74
CA ILE A 70 -16.78 -18.80 1.61
C ILE A 70 -18.23 -18.91 2.11
N LEU A 71 -19.15 -18.28 1.40
CA LEU A 71 -20.57 -18.43 1.70
C LEU A 71 -21.00 -19.88 1.41
N PRO A 72 -21.79 -20.52 2.30
CA PRO A 72 -22.30 -21.86 2.05
C PRO A 72 -23.15 -21.89 0.78
N GLN A 73 -22.82 -22.79 -0.15
CA GLN A 73 -23.55 -22.94 -1.40
C GLN A 73 -24.35 -24.25 -1.42
N GLU A 74 -25.58 -24.19 -1.94
CA GLU A 74 -26.39 -25.37 -2.19
C GLU A 74 -25.90 -26.08 -3.45
N VAL A 75 -25.55 -27.35 -3.31
CA VAL A 75 -25.05 -28.22 -4.37
C VAL A 75 -25.89 -29.48 -4.44
N ILE A 76 -26.15 -29.97 -5.66
CA ILE A 76 -26.85 -31.24 -5.89
C ILE A 76 -25.80 -32.30 -6.18
N THR A 77 -25.76 -33.36 -5.37
CA THR A 77 -24.81 -34.47 -5.55
C THR A 77 -25.22 -35.36 -6.72
N ARG A 78 -24.32 -36.26 -7.16
CA ARG A 78 -24.62 -37.26 -8.21
C ARG A 78 -25.79 -38.19 -7.84
N ASP A 79 -26.03 -38.35 -6.55
CA ASP A 79 -27.14 -39.14 -6.02
C ASP A 79 -28.46 -38.35 -5.97
N ASN A 80 -28.52 -37.16 -6.59
CA ASN A 80 -29.69 -36.30 -6.65
C ASN A 80 -30.17 -35.83 -5.27
N VAL A 81 -29.24 -35.59 -4.34
CA VAL A 81 -29.51 -35.05 -3.01
C VAL A 81 -28.96 -33.64 -2.91
N THR A 82 -29.77 -32.72 -2.41
CA THR A 82 -29.36 -31.33 -2.15
C THR A 82 -28.63 -31.26 -0.82
N CYS A 83 -27.38 -30.76 -0.85
CA CYS A 83 -26.55 -30.56 0.34
C CYS A 83 -26.03 -29.11 0.37
N LYS A 84 -25.80 -28.57 1.57
CA LYS A 84 -25.09 -27.29 1.76
C LYS A 84 -23.63 -27.58 2.02
N ALA A 85 -22.76 -27.17 1.12
CA ALA A 85 -21.31 -27.29 1.30
C ALA A 85 -20.78 -25.97 1.89
N ASN A 86 -19.99 -26.09 2.96
CA ASN A 86 -19.19 -24.99 3.50
C ASN A 86 -17.72 -25.41 3.48
N ALA A 87 -16.83 -24.49 3.12
CA ALA A 87 -15.39 -24.70 3.17
C ALA A 87 -14.74 -23.50 3.86
N VAL A 88 -13.69 -23.79 4.63
CA VAL A 88 -12.87 -22.81 5.35
C VAL A 88 -11.41 -23.03 4.98
#